data_AF-A0A535INF1-F1
#
_entry.id   AF-A0A535INF1-F1
#
_cell.length_a   1.000
_cell.length_b   1.000
_cell.length_c   1.000
_cell.angle_alpha   90.00
_cell.angle_beta   90.00
_cell.angle_gamma   90.00
#
_symmetry.space_group_name_H-M   'P 1'
#
loop_
_entity.id
_entity.type
_entity.pdbx_description
1 polymer ?
#
loop_
_entity_poly.entity_id
_entity_poly.type
_entity_poly.pdbx_seq_one_letter_code
_entity_poly.pdbx_strand_id
1 'polypeptide(L)'
;MVRAIAQTKGKRASHKSASMRPDITERRIRQGSAWIVLCLLLLAEFGLAWDRRWHDMVGRDQFWIPPHIMMYTGIAGAGLIALCVVLVDTLRYYQKKAGVDDSSTVNILWFFHAPLGFIFLGIGMLIDAIAAPLDNYWHVLYGVDVTFWAPFHLMGHLGAVIGVLGIIYAFASEAAYERQVEHPSPRLLGLNGPEWGIVVLLAGFQEVVLPALTAFIPIVLGPVQLITYPLILVLAASLFPISLYLCIRKPGITLLMILILWPLSLATETFTPLALRFMVARLGLTYRLGREPVFDVTIAMLPLLYLVCALMVEGAVSWQRRSGEARNDELRGTWLLGVLMAVPAVVIPPGIAHAFSLWAPAIPLPPDVVHVLEPGWLAMLLTLPIAMLVGAIMASLGTVFGDIWHWNRQ
;
A
#
# COMPACT_ATOMS: atom_id res chain seq x y z
N MET A 1 7.65 -45.17 53.33
CA MET A 1 8.61 -46.04 52.61
C MET A 1 8.74 -45.52 51.19
N VAL A 2 9.83 -44.79 50.94
CA VAL A 2 10.17 -44.07 49.71
C VAL A 2 10.43 -45.05 48.58
N ARG A 3 9.84 -44.85 47.39
CA ARG A 3 10.34 -45.45 46.14
C ARG A 3 10.43 -44.40 45.05
N ALA A 4 11.67 -44.18 44.64
CA ALA A 4 12.12 -43.25 43.63
C ALA A 4 11.67 -43.68 42.22
N ILE A 5 11.16 -42.72 41.45
CA ILE A 5 11.03 -42.85 39.99
C ILE A 5 12.23 -42.15 39.38
N ALA A 6 13.14 -42.96 38.83
CA ALA A 6 14.33 -42.51 38.16
C ALA A 6 14.00 -41.79 36.84
N GLN A 7 14.57 -40.61 36.67
CA GLN A 7 14.60 -39.84 35.43
C GLN A 7 15.43 -40.58 34.36
N THR A 8 14.79 -41.12 33.33
CA THR A 8 15.47 -41.50 32.10
C THR A 8 15.70 -40.24 31.25
N LYS A 9 16.91 -39.69 31.34
CA LYS A 9 17.43 -38.68 30.41
C LYS A 9 17.50 -39.28 29.00
N GLY A 10 16.44 -39.09 28.22
CA GLY A 10 16.48 -39.28 26.78
C GLY A 10 17.47 -38.29 26.18
N LYS A 11 18.59 -38.81 25.66
CA LYS A 11 19.51 -38.06 24.79
C LYS A 11 18.70 -37.53 23.61
N ARG A 12 18.35 -36.24 23.62
CA ARG A 12 18.00 -35.49 22.42
C ARG A 12 19.20 -35.57 21.49
N ALA A 13 19.17 -36.52 20.56
CA ALA A 13 20.04 -36.49 19.40
C ALA A 13 19.77 -35.15 18.71
N SER A 14 20.72 -34.24 18.78
CA SER A 14 20.72 -33.06 17.91
C SER A 14 20.91 -33.58 16.49
N HIS A 15 19.80 -33.82 15.80
CA HIS A 15 19.81 -33.71 14.36
C HIS A 15 20.19 -32.26 14.06
N LYS A 16 21.50 -32.01 13.92
CA LYS A 16 21.98 -30.92 13.08
C LYS A 16 21.34 -31.16 11.73
N SER A 17 20.28 -30.41 11.44
CA SER A 17 19.75 -30.25 10.09
C SER A 17 20.97 -30.06 9.19
N ALA A 18 21.10 -30.94 8.20
CA ALA A 18 22.12 -30.78 7.19
C ALA A 18 22.08 -29.32 6.71
N SER A 19 23.25 -28.69 6.63
CA SER A 19 23.43 -27.37 6.05
C SER A 19 23.14 -27.45 4.55
N MET A 20 21.87 -27.64 4.17
CA MET A 20 21.44 -27.31 2.84
C MET A 20 21.57 -25.80 2.75
N ARG A 21 22.60 -25.31 2.05
CA ARG A 21 22.45 -24.00 1.43
C ARG A 21 21.23 -24.13 0.53
N PRO A 22 20.10 -23.46 0.82
CA PRO A 22 19.04 -23.38 -0.18
C PRO A 22 19.62 -22.73 -1.43
N ASP A 23 19.04 -23.05 -2.57
CA ASP A 23 19.51 -22.54 -3.85
C ASP A 23 19.43 -21.01 -3.84
N ILE A 24 20.58 -20.33 -3.66
CA ILE A 24 20.70 -18.87 -3.68
C ILE A 24 20.07 -18.30 -4.96
N THR A 25 20.06 -19.08 -6.03
CA THR A 25 19.42 -18.75 -7.31
C THR A 25 17.92 -18.56 -7.15
N GLU A 26 17.24 -19.45 -6.42
CA GLU A 26 15.80 -19.39 -6.14
C GLU A 26 15.41 -18.06 -5.50
N ARG A 27 16.10 -17.72 -4.41
CA ARG A 27 15.81 -16.53 -3.62
C ARG A 27 16.12 -15.26 -4.40
N ARG A 28 17.19 -15.27 -5.20
CA ARG A 28 17.49 -14.17 -6.13
C ARG A 28 16.42 -14.01 -7.21
N ILE A 29 15.88 -15.11 -7.76
CA ILE A 29 14.78 -15.04 -8.72
C ILE A 29 13.54 -14.43 -8.06
N ARG A 30 13.15 -14.91 -6.87
CA ARG A 30 11.97 -14.41 -6.15
C ARG A 30 12.13 -12.94 -5.76
N GLN A 31 13.24 -12.56 -5.14
CA GLN A 31 13.52 -11.17 -4.76
C GLN A 31 13.63 -10.25 -5.98
N GLY A 32 14.34 -10.68 -7.04
CA GLY A 32 14.46 -9.93 -8.28
C GLY A 32 13.10 -9.71 -8.94
N SER A 33 12.27 -10.75 -8.99
CA SER A 33 10.89 -10.67 -9.51
C SER A 33 10.04 -9.71 -8.68
N ALA A 34 10.16 -9.76 -7.34
CA ALA A 34 9.41 -8.89 -6.45
C ALA A 34 9.79 -7.40 -6.62
N TRP A 35 11.08 -7.10 -6.79
CA TRP A 35 11.54 -5.74 -7.08
C TRP A 35 11.09 -5.24 -8.46
N ILE A 36 11.12 -6.10 -9.49
CA ILE A 36 10.58 -5.74 -10.82
C ILE A 36 9.09 -5.43 -10.72
N VAL A 37 8.33 -6.26 -10.00
CA VAL A 37 6.90 -6.02 -9.74
C VAL A 37 6.69 -4.70 -9.02
N LEU A 38 7.47 -4.38 -7.98
CA LEU A 38 7.36 -3.11 -7.28
C LEU A 38 7.55 -1.92 -8.22
N CYS A 39 8.55 -1.95 -9.10
CA CYS A 39 8.75 -0.90 -10.10
C CYS A 39 7.57 -0.79 -11.08
N LEU A 40 6.99 -1.92 -11.49
CA LEU A 40 5.81 -1.96 -12.36
C LEU A 40 4.55 -1.43 -11.66
N LEU A 41 4.37 -1.71 -10.37
CA LEU A 41 3.26 -1.18 -9.58
C LEU A 41 3.40 0.34 -9.38
N LEU A 42 4.61 0.85 -9.13
CA LEU A 42 4.86 2.29 -9.09
C LEU A 42 4.59 2.94 -10.46
N LEU A 43 4.97 2.29 -11.57
CA LEU A 43 4.62 2.75 -12.91
C LEU A 43 3.10 2.81 -13.11
N ALA A 44 2.38 1.78 -12.65
CA ALA A 44 0.91 1.75 -12.71
C ALA A 44 0.28 2.87 -11.89
N GLU A 45 0.84 3.16 -10.72
CA GLU A 45 0.40 4.24 -9.83
C GLU A 45 0.53 5.63 -10.48
N PHE A 46 1.66 5.93 -11.12
CA PHE A 46 1.81 7.16 -11.92
C PHE A 46 0.80 7.20 -13.07
N GLY A 47 0.55 6.08 -13.74
CA GLY A 47 -0.49 5.94 -14.75
C GLY A 47 -1.88 6.26 -14.20
N LEU A 48 -2.24 5.72 -13.03
CA LEU A 48 -3.51 5.96 -12.34
C LEU A 48 -3.67 7.40 -11.87
N ALA A 49 -2.62 8.01 -11.32
CA ALA A 49 -2.63 9.42 -10.94
C ALA A 49 -2.86 10.33 -12.15
N TRP A 50 -2.19 10.02 -13.26
CA TRP A 50 -2.36 10.71 -14.52
C TRP A 50 -3.76 10.51 -15.10
N ASP A 51 -4.28 9.29 -15.05
CA ASP A 51 -5.60 8.93 -15.53
C ASP A 51 -6.71 9.74 -14.86
N ARG A 52 -6.67 9.83 -13.52
CA ARG A 52 -7.64 10.63 -12.75
C ARG A 52 -7.72 12.08 -13.23
N ARG A 53 -6.57 12.73 -13.44
CA ARG A 53 -6.51 14.11 -13.93
C ARG A 53 -6.88 14.21 -15.41
N TRP A 54 -6.57 13.19 -16.22
CA TRP A 54 -7.00 13.12 -17.61
C TRP A 54 -8.52 13.11 -17.72
N HIS A 55 -9.17 12.20 -16.98
CA HIS A 55 -10.62 12.12 -16.88
C HIS A 55 -11.24 13.44 -16.39
N ASP A 56 -10.60 14.12 -15.44
CA ASP A 56 -11.10 15.38 -14.91
C ASP A 56 -10.91 16.61 -15.84
N MET A 57 -9.84 16.67 -16.62
CA MET A 57 -9.47 17.90 -17.34
C MET A 57 -9.58 17.79 -18.86
N VAL A 58 -9.51 16.58 -19.41
CA VAL A 58 -9.68 16.33 -20.86
C VAL A 58 -10.99 15.60 -21.09
N GLY A 59 -11.30 14.61 -20.23
CA GLY A 59 -12.36 13.64 -20.46
C GLY A 59 -11.81 12.37 -21.10
N ARG A 60 -12.63 11.32 -21.15
CA ARG A 60 -12.24 10.04 -21.75
C ARG A 60 -12.32 10.13 -23.27
N ASP A 61 -11.18 9.98 -23.94
CA ASP A 61 -11.14 10.06 -25.39
C ASP A 61 -11.21 8.68 -26.07
N GLN A 62 -10.58 7.62 -25.54
CA GLN A 62 -10.62 6.24 -26.04
C GLN A 62 -10.17 5.23 -24.96
N PHE A 63 -10.26 3.91 -25.24
CA PHE A 63 -9.69 2.87 -24.37
C PHE A 63 -8.15 2.97 -24.26
N TRP A 64 -7.48 3.38 -25.34
CA TRP A 64 -6.03 3.46 -25.43
C TRP A 64 -5.52 4.88 -25.29
N ILE A 65 -5.78 5.51 -24.14
CA ILE A 65 -5.19 6.82 -23.82
C ILE A 65 -3.80 6.65 -23.18
N PRO A 66 -2.94 7.66 -23.27
CA PRO A 66 -1.59 7.59 -22.70
C PRO A 66 -1.51 7.15 -21.23
N PRO A 67 -2.34 7.68 -20.29
CA PRO A 67 -2.33 7.20 -18.91
C PRO A 67 -2.73 5.73 -18.78
N HIS A 68 -3.75 5.27 -19.52
CA HIS A 68 -4.12 3.86 -19.56
C HIS A 68 -2.98 2.97 -20.05
N ILE A 69 -2.28 3.36 -21.11
CA ILE A 69 -1.15 2.55 -21.62
C ILE A 69 -0.08 2.38 -20.55
N MET A 70 0.26 3.46 -19.82
CA MET A 70 1.21 3.42 -18.71
C MET A 70 0.70 2.51 -17.58
N MET A 71 -0.56 2.68 -17.19
CA MET A 71 -1.21 1.89 -16.15
C MET A 71 -1.28 0.40 -16.50
N TYR A 72 -1.77 0.06 -17.69
CA TYR A 72 -1.87 -1.31 -18.21
C TYR A 72 -0.49 -1.96 -18.34
N THR A 73 0.54 -1.21 -18.71
CA THR A 73 1.91 -1.73 -18.78
C THR A 73 2.38 -2.20 -17.41
N GLY A 74 2.13 -1.41 -16.36
CA GLY A 74 2.46 -1.79 -14.99
C GLY A 74 1.67 -3.02 -14.51
N ILE A 75 0.34 -2.99 -14.66
CA ILE A 75 -0.56 -4.07 -14.19
C ILE A 75 -0.30 -5.38 -14.95
N ALA A 76 -0.32 -5.35 -16.29
CA ALA A 76 -0.08 -6.52 -17.11
C ALA A 76 1.35 -7.04 -16.94
N GLY A 77 2.33 -6.15 -16.83
CA GLY A 77 3.71 -6.53 -16.53
C GLY A 77 3.83 -7.28 -15.21
N ALA A 78 3.22 -6.76 -14.13
CA ALA A 78 3.23 -7.41 -12.83
C ALA A 78 2.55 -8.80 -12.87
N GLY A 79 1.41 -8.91 -13.57
CA GLY A 79 0.73 -10.18 -13.80
C GLY A 79 1.56 -11.19 -14.60
N LEU A 80 2.27 -10.74 -15.64
CA LEU A 80 3.17 -11.59 -16.43
C LEU A 80 4.38 -12.06 -15.61
N ILE A 81 4.96 -11.21 -14.76
CA ILE A 81 6.02 -11.63 -13.85
C ILE A 81 5.51 -12.68 -12.86
N ALA A 82 4.32 -12.48 -12.27
CA ALA A 82 3.69 -13.45 -11.40
C ALA A 82 3.49 -14.81 -12.11
N LEU A 83 2.96 -14.79 -13.34
CA LEU A 83 2.79 -15.99 -14.16
C LEU A 83 4.14 -16.68 -14.46
N CYS A 84 5.16 -15.92 -14.83
CA CYS A 84 6.51 -16.44 -15.05
C CYS A 84 7.06 -17.13 -13.79
N VAL A 85 6.91 -16.53 -12.61
CA VAL A 85 7.33 -17.15 -11.35
C VAL A 85 6.57 -18.45 -11.11
N VAL A 86 5.25 -18.48 -11.32
CA VAL A 86 4.44 -19.70 -11.18
C VAL A 86 4.95 -20.81 -12.11
N LEU A 87 5.19 -20.50 -13.39
CA LEU A 87 5.64 -21.49 -14.37
C LEU A 87 7.07 -21.99 -14.07
N VAL A 88 7.98 -21.09 -13.69
CA VAL A 88 9.36 -21.43 -13.35
C VAL A 88 9.43 -22.28 -12.10
N ASP A 89 8.74 -21.91 -11.02
CA ASP A 89 8.76 -22.69 -9.79
C ASP A 89 8.01 -24.02 -9.95
N THR A 90 6.94 -24.08 -10.76
CA THR A 90 6.31 -25.36 -11.12
C THR A 90 7.30 -26.30 -11.81
N LEU A 91 8.05 -25.81 -12.80
CA LEU A 91 9.07 -26.63 -13.48
C LEU A 91 10.16 -27.07 -12.51
N ARG A 92 10.64 -26.18 -11.64
CA ARG A 92 11.71 -26.45 -10.67
C ARG A 92 11.26 -27.45 -9.59
N TYR A 93 10.00 -27.37 -9.17
CA TYR A 93 9.36 -28.32 -8.26
C TYR A 93 9.39 -29.74 -8.83
N TYR A 94 8.90 -29.93 -10.07
CA TYR A 94 8.91 -31.25 -10.72
C TYR A 94 10.33 -31.77 -11.02
N GLN A 95 11.29 -30.87 -11.26
CA GLN A 95 12.70 -31.21 -11.38
C GLN A 95 13.39 -31.49 -10.03
N LYS A 96 12.68 -31.36 -8.90
CA LYS A 96 13.21 -31.53 -7.54
C LYS A 96 14.43 -30.65 -7.29
N LYS A 97 14.41 -29.41 -7.79
CA LYS A 97 15.47 -28.43 -7.53
C LYS A 97 15.46 -28.04 -6.05
N ALA A 98 16.65 -27.91 -5.46
CA ALA A 98 16.78 -27.49 -4.07
C ALA A 98 16.09 -26.13 -3.84
N GLY A 99 15.39 -25.98 -2.72
CA GLY A 99 14.68 -24.76 -2.33
C GLY A 99 13.24 -24.65 -2.87
N VAL A 100 12.83 -25.49 -3.83
CA VAL A 100 11.45 -25.50 -4.37
C VAL A 100 10.77 -26.83 -4.04
N ASP A 101 9.95 -26.83 -2.99
CA ASP A 101 9.19 -27.99 -2.50
C ASP A 101 7.88 -27.54 -1.82
N ASP A 102 7.17 -28.47 -1.18
CA ASP A 102 5.89 -28.21 -0.49
C ASP A 102 6.03 -27.28 0.73
N SER A 103 7.25 -27.01 1.19
CA SER A 103 7.51 -26.06 2.27
C SER A 103 7.70 -24.62 1.78
N SER A 104 8.00 -24.42 0.49
CA SER A 104 8.27 -23.11 -0.12
C SER A 104 7.31 -22.75 -1.26
N THR A 105 6.35 -23.62 -1.57
CA THR A 105 5.34 -23.44 -2.61
C THR A 105 4.00 -24.02 -2.19
N VAL A 106 2.92 -23.50 -2.79
CA VAL A 106 1.56 -24.01 -2.64
C VAL A 106 1.09 -24.57 -3.97
N ASN A 107 0.39 -25.70 -3.93
CA ASN A 107 -0.25 -26.30 -5.10
C ASN A 107 -1.50 -25.51 -5.51
N ILE A 108 -1.62 -25.21 -6.80
CA ILE A 108 -2.75 -24.52 -7.42
C ILE A 108 -3.24 -25.35 -8.61
N LEU A 109 -4.56 -25.45 -8.74
CA LEU A 109 -5.20 -26.20 -9.84
C LEU A 109 -4.64 -27.61 -9.99
N TRP A 110 -4.24 -28.24 -8.87
CA TRP A 110 -3.73 -29.62 -8.80
C TRP A 110 -2.40 -29.87 -9.52
N PHE A 111 -1.78 -28.85 -10.14
CA PHE A 111 -0.60 -29.01 -10.98
C PHE A 111 0.46 -27.93 -10.78
N PHE A 112 0.08 -26.67 -10.65
CA PHE A 112 1.05 -25.57 -10.54
C PHE A 112 1.55 -25.45 -9.10
N HIS A 113 2.84 -25.13 -8.94
CA HIS A 113 3.48 -24.87 -7.66
C HIS A 113 4.13 -23.49 -7.69
N ALA A 114 3.76 -22.63 -6.73
CA ALA A 114 4.29 -21.28 -6.65
C ALA A 114 4.26 -20.72 -5.21
N PRO A 115 5.05 -19.68 -4.90
CA PRO A 115 4.97 -19.01 -3.60
C PRO A 115 3.65 -18.26 -3.46
N LEU A 116 3.03 -18.34 -2.28
CA LEU A 116 1.69 -17.79 -2.03
C LEU A 116 1.56 -16.30 -2.42
N GLY A 117 2.60 -15.51 -2.18
CA GLY A 117 2.60 -14.09 -2.55
C GLY A 117 2.43 -13.84 -4.05
N PHE A 118 3.10 -14.62 -4.90
CA PHE A 118 2.99 -14.49 -6.35
C PHE A 118 1.66 -15.02 -6.89
N ILE A 119 1.03 -15.94 -6.18
CA ILE A 119 -0.32 -16.44 -6.50
C ILE A 119 -1.34 -15.31 -6.33
N PHE A 120 -1.36 -14.68 -5.15
CA PHE A 120 -2.26 -13.55 -4.90
C PHE A 120 -1.96 -12.36 -5.80
N LEU A 121 -0.68 -12.08 -6.06
CA LEU A 121 -0.29 -11.09 -7.05
C LEU A 121 -0.91 -11.38 -8.42
N GLY A 122 -0.74 -12.60 -8.95
CA GLY A 122 -1.27 -12.98 -10.24
C GLY A 122 -2.80 -12.90 -10.32
N ILE A 123 -3.50 -13.37 -9.28
CA ILE A 123 -4.98 -13.28 -9.20
C ILE A 123 -5.43 -11.82 -9.17
N GLY A 124 -4.78 -10.98 -8.35
CA GLY A 124 -5.10 -9.57 -8.24
C GLY A 124 -4.92 -8.82 -9.56
N MET A 125 -3.78 -9.03 -10.23
CA MET A 125 -3.50 -8.42 -11.54
C MET A 125 -4.42 -8.96 -12.65
N LEU A 126 -4.87 -10.22 -12.56
CA LEU A 126 -5.85 -10.77 -13.49
C LEU A 126 -7.23 -10.11 -13.31
N ILE A 127 -7.68 -9.93 -12.07
CA ILE A 127 -8.93 -9.23 -11.76
C ILE A 127 -8.87 -7.80 -12.31
N ASP A 128 -7.77 -7.10 -12.07
CA ASP A 128 -7.55 -5.72 -12.53
C ASP A 128 -7.51 -5.63 -14.07
N ALA A 129 -6.80 -6.55 -14.72
CA ALA A 129 -6.75 -6.64 -16.18
C ALA A 129 -8.13 -6.93 -16.81
N ILE A 130 -8.99 -7.70 -16.15
CA ILE A 130 -10.38 -7.93 -16.58
C ILE A 130 -11.27 -6.71 -16.31
N ALA A 131 -10.99 -5.95 -15.24
CA ALA A 131 -11.73 -4.75 -14.91
C ALA A 131 -11.60 -3.69 -16.02
N ALA A 132 -10.42 -3.51 -16.61
CA ALA A 132 -10.18 -2.50 -17.65
C ALA A 132 -11.16 -2.55 -18.86
N PRO A 133 -11.34 -3.68 -19.58
CA PRO A 133 -12.31 -3.74 -20.68
C PRO A 133 -13.77 -3.62 -20.22
N LEU A 134 -14.11 -4.09 -19.02
CA LEU A 134 -15.46 -3.96 -18.46
C LEU A 134 -15.76 -2.50 -18.07
N ASP A 135 -14.78 -1.82 -17.50
CA ASP A 135 -14.80 -0.39 -17.23
C ASP A 135 -15.02 0.40 -18.52
N ASN A 136 -14.29 0.08 -19.59
CA ASN A 136 -14.53 0.68 -20.89
C ASN A 136 -15.96 0.47 -21.39
N TYR A 137 -16.48 -0.74 -21.25
CA TYR A 137 -17.85 -1.04 -21.63
C TYR A 137 -18.85 -0.20 -20.83
N TRP A 138 -18.65 -0.05 -19.53
CA TRP A 138 -19.46 0.80 -18.67
C TRP A 138 -19.44 2.26 -19.12
N HIS A 139 -18.25 2.80 -19.42
CA HIS A 139 -18.13 4.17 -19.91
C HIS A 139 -18.77 4.41 -21.29
N VAL A 140 -18.78 3.40 -22.17
CA VAL A 140 -19.51 3.50 -23.44
C VAL A 140 -21.02 3.61 -23.21
N LEU A 141 -21.55 2.94 -22.18
CA LEU A 141 -22.97 2.97 -21.85
C LEU A 141 -23.41 4.21 -21.08
N TYR A 142 -22.61 4.64 -20.09
CA TYR A 142 -23.01 5.65 -19.10
C TYR A 142 -22.22 6.96 -19.19
N GLY A 143 -21.18 7.01 -20.03
CA GLY A 143 -20.32 8.18 -20.20
C GLY A 143 -19.13 8.21 -19.24
N VAL A 144 -18.48 9.36 -19.15
CA VAL A 144 -17.28 9.55 -18.32
C VAL A 144 -17.69 9.67 -16.86
N ASP A 145 -17.43 8.64 -16.06
CA ASP A 145 -17.54 8.74 -14.61
C ASP A 145 -16.31 9.45 -14.07
N VAL A 146 -16.52 10.61 -13.47
CA VAL A 146 -15.51 11.32 -12.65
C VAL A 146 -15.44 10.78 -11.22
N THR A 147 -16.25 9.78 -10.89
CA THR A 147 -16.34 9.26 -9.52
C THR A 147 -15.61 7.92 -9.37
N PHE A 148 -15.02 7.74 -8.19
CA PHE A 148 -14.32 6.52 -7.78
C PHE A 148 -15.22 5.27 -7.70
N TRP A 149 -16.53 5.42 -7.83
CA TRP A 149 -17.53 4.44 -7.41
C TRP A 149 -18.12 3.59 -8.53
N ALA A 150 -17.69 3.78 -9.79
CA ALA A 150 -18.11 2.92 -10.88
C ALA A 150 -17.78 1.45 -10.55
N PRO A 151 -18.67 0.49 -10.86
CA PRO A 151 -18.54 -0.89 -10.40
C PRO A 151 -17.23 -1.54 -10.82
N PHE A 152 -16.72 -1.21 -12.01
CA PHE A 152 -15.47 -1.78 -12.51
C PHE A 152 -14.22 -1.05 -12.00
N HIS A 153 -14.31 0.23 -11.60
CA HIS A 153 -13.27 0.84 -10.76
C HIS A 153 -13.11 0.05 -9.46
N LEU A 154 -14.22 -0.25 -8.77
CA LEU A 154 -14.19 -1.02 -7.52
C LEU A 154 -13.62 -2.43 -7.73
N MET A 155 -13.93 -3.07 -8.87
CA MET A 155 -13.35 -4.35 -9.24
C MET A 155 -11.82 -4.27 -9.42
N GLY A 156 -11.34 -3.25 -10.16
CA GLY A 156 -9.91 -3.00 -10.34
C GLY A 156 -9.20 -2.74 -9.01
N HIS A 157 -9.78 -1.90 -8.15
CA HIS A 157 -9.25 -1.64 -6.80
C HIS A 157 -9.19 -2.88 -5.93
N LEU A 158 -10.20 -3.76 -5.98
CA LEU A 158 -10.16 -5.04 -5.28
C LEU A 158 -9.01 -5.92 -5.80
N GLY A 159 -8.83 -5.98 -7.12
CA GLY A 159 -7.68 -6.65 -7.75
C GLY A 159 -6.35 -6.10 -7.26
N ALA A 160 -6.20 -4.77 -7.23
CA ALA A 160 -5.01 -4.08 -6.73
C ALA A 160 -4.74 -4.40 -5.25
N VAL A 161 -5.77 -4.40 -4.38
CA VAL A 161 -5.62 -4.76 -2.95
C VAL A 161 -5.14 -6.20 -2.80
N ILE A 162 -5.74 -7.15 -3.51
CA ILE A 162 -5.32 -8.56 -3.48
C ILE A 162 -3.87 -8.69 -3.96
N GLY A 163 -3.53 -7.98 -5.04
CA GLY A 163 -2.19 -8.02 -5.62
C GLY A 163 -1.12 -7.44 -4.70
N VAL A 164 -1.41 -6.30 -4.07
CA VAL A 164 -0.53 -5.66 -3.09
C VAL A 164 -0.35 -6.53 -1.85
N LEU A 165 -1.40 -7.17 -1.33
CA LEU A 165 -1.25 -8.14 -0.24
C LEU A 165 -0.33 -9.31 -0.65
N GLY A 166 -0.45 -9.79 -1.88
CA GLY A 166 0.44 -10.81 -2.45
C GLY A 166 1.90 -10.38 -2.50
N ILE A 167 2.20 -9.19 -3.02
CA ILE A 167 3.58 -8.72 -3.14
C ILE A 167 4.20 -8.32 -1.78
N ILE A 168 3.41 -7.78 -0.85
CA ILE A 168 3.87 -7.60 0.55
C ILE A 168 4.23 -8.95 1.15
N TYR A 169 3.38 -9.98 0.96
CA TYR A 169 3.64 -11.32 1.45
C TYR A 169 4.94 -11.89 0.88
N ALA A 170 5.19 -11.71 -0.41
CA ALA A 170 6.43 -12.16 -1.06
C ALA A 170 7.67 -11.50 -0.44
N PHE A 171 7.67 -10.17 -0.27
CA PHE A 171 8.77 -9.48 0.42
C PHE A 171 8.90 -9.90 1.89
N ALA A 172 7.78 -10.07 2.60
CA ALA A 172 7.77 -10.48 4.00
C ALA A 172 8.37 -11.88 4.20
N SER A 173 8.04 -12.84 3.32
CA SER A 173 8.61 -14.19 3.34
C SER A 173 10.13 -14.15 3.15
N GLU A 174 10.60 -13.39 2.16
CA GLU A 174 12.04 -13.23 1.90
C GLU A 174 12.75 -12.48 3.04
N ALA A 175 12.10 -11.48 3.66
CA ALA A 175 12.65 -10.76 4.82
C ALA A 175 12.80 -11.68 6.03
N ALA A 176 11.81 -12.52 6.30
CA ALA A 176 11.82 -13.46 7.42
C ALA A 176 12.83 -14.61 7.21
N TYR A 177 13.05 -15.01 5.97
CA TYR A 177 14.14 -15.91 5.59
C TYR A 177 15.52 -15.26 5.87
N GLU A 178 15.76 -14.02 5.42
CA GLU A 178 17.00 -13.27 5.67
C GLU A 178 17.31 -13.03 7.16
N ARG A 179 16.31 -13.10 8.05
CA ARG A 179 16.52 -13.01 9.51
C ARG A 179 17.09 -14.28 10.13
N GLN A 180 16.95 -15.42 9.46
CA GLN A 180 17.29 -16.74 10.01
C GLN A 180 18.57 -17.33 9.45
N VAL A 181 19.06 -16.81 8.31
CA VAL A 181 20.29 -17.30 7.68
C VAL A 181 21.53 -16.96 8.50
N GLU A 182 22.52 -17.88 8.48
CA GLU A 182 23.81 -17.69 9.17
C GLU A 182 24.62 -16.51 8.61
N HIS A 183 24.48 -16.25 7.31
CA HIS A 183 25.18 -15.18 6.59
C HIS A 183 24.16 -14.28 5.87
N PRO A 184 23.60 -13.28 6.58
CA PRO A 184 22.60 -12.40 6.01
C PRO A 184 23.18 -11.50 4.93
N SER A 185 22.32 -11.04 4.01
CA SER A 185 22.69 -10.06 3.00
C SER A 185 23.20 -8.75 3.63
N PRO A 186 23.95 -7.91 2.89
CA PRO A 186 24.28 -6.56 3.31
C PRO A 186 23.02 -5.78 3.70
N ARG A 187 23.15 -4.95 4.74
CA ARG A 187 22.05 -4.13 5.26
C ARG A 187 22.35 -2.65 5.01
N LEU A 188 21.39 -1.93 4.44
CA LEU A 188 21.45 -0.48 4.28
C LEU A 188 20.55 0.15 5.35
N LEU A 189 21.10 1.05 6.17
CA LEU A 189 20.42 1.62 7.36
C LEU A 189 19.85 0.54 8.29
N GLY A 190 20.53 -0.61 8.37
CA GLY A 190 20.10 -1.74 9.18
C GLY A 190 18.98 -2.59 8.58
N LEU A 191 18.45 -2.26 7.40
CA LEU A 191 17.41 -3.01 6.68
C LEU A 191 18.01 -3.91 5.59
N ASN A 192 17.46 -5.11 5.43
CA ASN A 192 17.79 -5.97 4.27
C ASN A 192 16.98 -5.55 3.03
N GLY A 193 17.30 -6.12 1.86
CA GLY A 193 16.64 -5.79 0.60
C GLY A 193 15.11 -5.95 0.66
N PRO A 194 14.57 -7.12 1.04
CA PRO A 194 13.13 -7.31 1.14
C PRO A 194 12.44 -6.36 2.12
N GLU A 195 13.06 -6.02 3.26
CA GLU A 195 12.53 -5.02 4.20
C GLU A 195 12.40 -3.63 3.56
N TRP A 196 13.37 -3.21 2.73
CA TRP A 196 13.24 -1.99 1.93
C TRP A 196 12.08 -2.07 0.94
N GLY A 197 11.89 -3.23 0.31
CA GLY A 197 10.75 -3.49 -0.58
C GLY A 197 9.41 -3.23 0.12
N ILE A 198 9.25 -3.72 1.35
CA ILE A 198 8.02 -3.49 2.16
C ILE A 198 7.83 -2.00 2.47
N VAL A 199 8.89 -1.29 2.87
CA VAL A 199 8.83 0.15 3.17
C VAL A 199 8.37 0.95 1.95
N VAL A 200 8.99 0.71 0.79
CA VAL A 200 8.66 1.43 -0.46
C VAL A 200 7.25 1.06 -0.93
N LEU A 201 6.88 -0.21 -0.85
CA LEU A 201 5.56 -0.69 -1.26
C LEU A 201 4.43 -0.09 -0.40
N LEU A 202 4.59 -0.04 0.92
CA LEU A 202 3.60 0.59 1.80
C LEU A 202 3.57 2.12 1.62
N ALA A 203 4.70 2.75 1.35
CA ALA A 203 4.74 4.18 1.01
C ALA A 203 3.98 4.45 -0.30
N GLY A 204 4.21 3.69 -1.37
CA GLY A 204 3.47 3.82 -2.63
C GLY A 204 1.97 3.54 -2.47
N PHE A 205 1.61 2.51 -1.71
CA PHE A 205 0.20 2.25 -1.46
C PHE A 205 -0.47 3.35 -0.61
N GLN A 206 0.28 4.02 0.26
CA GLN A 206 -0.21 5.19 0.98
C GLN A 206 -0.39 6.41 0.07
N GLU A 207 0.43 6.57 -0.98
CA GLU A 207 0.28 7.61 -2.00
C GLU A 207 -1.04 7.48 -2.77
N VAL A 208 -1.43 6.25 -3.13
CA VAL A 208 -2.72 5.96 -3.80
C VAL A 208 -3.92 6.51 -3.00
N VAL A 209 -3.80 6.55 -1.67
CA VAL A 209 -4.86 6.99 -0.75
C VAL A 209 -4.95 8.51 -0.60
N LEU A 210 -3.87 9.28 -0.87
CA LEU A 210 -3.89 10.74 -0.64
C LEU A 210 -5.04 11.46 -1.36
N PRO A 211 -5.37 11.13 -2.61
CA PRO A 211 -6.45 11.81 -3.31
C PRO A 211 -7.84 11.42 -2.81
N ALA A 212 -7.96 10.62 -1.73
CA ALA A 212 -9.21 10.46 -1.03
C ALA A 212 -9.84 11.82 -0.64
N LEU A 213 -9.00 12.83 -0.36
CA LEU A 213 -9.46 14.19 -0.09
C LEU A 213 -10.33 14.78 -1.21
N THR A 214 -10.04 14.45 -2.47
CA THR A 214 -10.76 15.00 -3.64
C THR A 214 -11.70 13.99 -4.28
N ALA A 215 -11.47 12.68 -4.10
CA ALA A 215 -12.26 11.62 -4.69
C ALA A 215 -13.48 11.19 -3.87
N PHE A 216 -13.52 11.48 -2.56
CA PHE A 216 -14.58 11.05 -1.66
C PHE A 216 -15.53 12.20 -1.31
N ILE A 217 -16.75 12.11 -1.85
CA ILE A 217 -17.80 13.12 -1.65
C ILE A 217 -18.54 12.95 -0.31
N PRO A 218 -19.05 14.04 0.28
CA PRO A 218 -19.89 13.97 1.47
C PRO A 218 -21.19 13.18 1.21
N ILE A 219 -21.62 12.40 2.21
CA ILE A 219 -22.95 11.78 2.24
C ILE A 219 -23.92 12.76 2.88
N VAL A 220 -24.97 13.13 2.13
CA VAL A 220 -26.01 14.06 2.60
C VAL A 220 -27.16 13.27 3.23
N LEU A 221 -27.37 13.44 4.53
CA LEU A 221 -28.44 12.85 5.34
C LEU A 221 -29.37 13.95 5.86
N GLY A 222 -30.18 14.51 4.96
CA GLY A 222 -31.06 15.64 5.27
C GLY A 222 -30.24 16.90 5.65
N PRO A 223 -30.42 17.49 6.86
CA PRO A 223 -29.63 18.65 7.30
C PRO A 223 -28.21 18.30 7.73
N VAL A 224 -27.89 17.00 7.87
CA VAL A 224 -26.57 16.52 8.29
C VAL A 224 -25.77 16.09 7.07
N GLN A 225 -24.50 16.47 7.02
CA GLN A 225 -23.56 15.99 6.03
C GLN A 225 -22.43 15.24 6.73
N LEU A 226 -22.09 14.06 6.21
CA LEU A 226 -20.97 13.25 6.67
C LEU A 226 -19.87 13.31 5.63
N ILE A 227 -18.72 13.86 5.99
CA ILE A 227 -17.57 13.94 5.09
C ILE A 227 -16.86 12.58 5.12
N THR A 228 -16.60 11.97 3.96
CA THR A 228 -16.15 10.57 3.91
C THR A 228 -14.64 10.41 3.73
N TYR A 229 -13.92 11.42 3.19
CA TYR A 229 -12.48 11.34 3.01
C TYR A 229 -11.69 10.96 4.29
N PRO A 230 -12.04 11.44 5.51
CA PRO A 230 -11.26 11.12 6.71
C PRO A 230 -11.25 9.63 7.02
N LEU A 231 -12.30 8.90 6.61
CA LEU A 231 -12.42 7.46 6.84
C LEU A 231 -11.37 6.67 6.07
N ILE A 232 -11.01 7.12 4.87
CA ILE A 232 -9.99 6.47 4.04
C ILE A 232 -8.59 6.90 4.48
N LEU A 233 -8.41 8.18 4.81
CA LEU A 233 -7.12 8.66 5.31
C LEU A 233 -6.74 8.00 6.64
N VAL A 234 -7.69 7.88 7.59
CA VAL A 234 -7.44 7.23 8.89
C VAL A 234 -7.18 5.73 8.75
N LEU A 235 -7.82 5.08 7.77
CA LEU A 235 -7.57 3.68 7.45
C LEU A 235 -6.10 3.46 7.13
N ALA A 236 -5.56 4.21 6.17
CA ALA A 236 -4.15 4.12 5.79
C ALA A 236 -3.22 4.56 6.95
N ALA A 237 -3.57 5.66 7.62
CA ALA A 237 -2.75 6.24 8.69
C ALA A 237 -2.61 5.33 9.91
N SER A 238 -3.59 4.45 10.15
CA SER A 238 -3.56 3.49 11.25
C SER A 238 -2.99 2.15 10.81
N LEU A 239 -3.40 1.64 9.64
CA LEU A 239 -3.04 0.31 9.17
C LEU A 239 -1.56 0.20 8.82
N PHE A 240 -1.05 1.07 7.95
CA PHE A 240 0.28 0.90 7.35
C PHE A 240 1.45 1.11 8.32
N PRO A 241 1.53 2.21 9.10
CA PRO A 241 2.68 2.39 10.00
C PRO A 241 2.71 1.35 11.12
N ILE A 242 1.55 0.92 11.64
CA ILE A 242 1.48 -0.13 12.67
C ILE A 242 1.91 -1.47 12.08
N SER A 243 1.41 -1.85 10.90
CA SER A 243 1.82 -3.09 10.22
C SER A 243 3.31 -3.09 9.92
N LEU A 244 3.85 -1.98 9.41
CA LEU A 244 5.25 -1.84 9.08
C LEU A 244 6.14 -1.96 10.32
N TYR A 245 5.78 -1.25 11.40
CA TYR A 245 6.52 -1.30 12.64
C TYR A 245 6.56 -2.72 13.20
N LEU A 246 5.43 -3.43 13.24
CA LEU A 246 5.39 -4.80 13.79
C LEU A 246 6.02 -5.84 12.86
N CYS A 247 6.02 -5.60 11.54
CA CYS A 247 6.71 -6.43 10.56
C CYS A 247 8.24 -6.34 10.68
N ILE A 248 8.80 -5.14 10.92
CA ILE A 248 10.26 -4.91 10.89
C ILE A 248 10.86 -4.77 12.30
N ARG A 249 10.08 -4.27 13.26
CA ARG A 249 10.41 -4.07 14.69
C ARG A 249 11.60 -3.16 14.96
N LYS A 250 11.90 -2.24 14.03
CA LYS A 250 12.98 -1.24 14.16
C LYS A 250 12.41 0.15 14.46
N PRO A 251 13.02 0.90 15.41
CA PRO A 251 12.61 2.27 15.67
C PRO A 251 12.90 3.17 14.46
N GLY A 252 12.05 4.15 14.24
CA GLY A 252 12.14 5.11 13.14
C GLY A 252 11.66 4.57 11.79
N ILE A 253 11.20 3.32 11.71
CA ILE A 253 10.80 2.71 10.43
C ILE A 253 9.55 3.36 9.84
N THR A 254 8.64 3.84 10.70
CA THR A 254 7.44 4.53 10.23
C THR A 254 7.78 5.92 9.70
N LEU A 255 8.74 6.62 10.33
CA LEU A 255 9.26 7.89 9.83
C LEU A 255 10.01 7.72 8.51
N LEU A 256 10.77 6.63 8.36
CA LEU A 256 11.42 6.30 7.10
C LEU A 256 10.40 6.09 5.98
N MET A 257 9.28 5.39 6.26
CA MET A 257 8.18 5.26 5.29
C MET A 257 7.64 6.61 4.84
N ILE A 258 7.46 7.57 5.76
CA ILE A 258 7.00 8.92 5.41
C ILE A 258 8.07 9.69 4.62
N LEU A 259 9.34 9.50 4.94
CA LEU A 259 10.46 10.08 4.18
C LEU A 259 10.52 9.56 2.75
N ILE A 260 10.01 8.36 2.46
CA ILE A 260 9.86 7.81 1.11
C ILE A 260 8.56 8.27 0.44
N LEU A 261 7.45 8.32 1.20
CA LEU A 261 6.15 8.79 0.70
C LEU A 261 6.23 10.23 0.20
N TRP A 262 6.89 11.13 0.93
CA TRP A 262 6.84 12.54 0.60
C TRP A 262 7.48 12.89 -0.76
N PRO A 263 8.69 12.39 -1.09
CA PRO A 263 9.23 12.52 -2.45
C PRO A 263 8.36 11.86 -3.52
N LEU A 264 7.72 10.72 -3.22
CA LEU A 264 6.81 10.06 -4.15
C LEU A 264 5.59 10.96 -4.46
N SER A 265 4.98 11.54 -3.43
CA SER A 265 3.88 12.49 -3.57
C SER A 265 4.27 13.72 -4.40
N LEU A 266 5.43 14.31 -4.10
CA LEU A 266 5.96 15.43 -4.89
C LEU A 266 6.22 15.03 -6.34
N ALA A 267 6.75 13.83 -6.57
CA ALA A 267 6.97 13.31 -7.92
C ALA A 267 5.66 13.12 -8.66
N THR A 268 4.62 12.56 -8.03
CA THR A 268 3.29 12.33 -8.61
C THR A 268 2.60 13.65 -8.97
N GLU A 269 2.58 14.62 -8.06
CA GLU A 269 1.97 15.93 -8.29
C GLU A 269 2.76 16.81 -9.27
N THR A 270 4.06 16.57 -9.44
CA THR A 270 4.86 17.24 -10.48
C THR A 270 4.69 16.56 -11.84
N PHE A 271 4.72 15.22 -11.87
CA PHE A 271 4.61 14.42 -13.08
C PHE A 271 3.27 14.63 -13.76
N THR A 272 2.17 14.61 -13.00
CA THR A 272 0.84 14.53 -13.59
C THR A 272 0.49 15.77 -14.44
N PRO A 273 0.66 17.02 -13.96
CA PRO A 273 0.42 18.20 -14.78
C PRO A 273 1.35 18.28 -16.00
N LEU A 274 2.61 17.86 -15.85
CA LEU A 274 3.59 17.87 -16.93
C LEU A 274 3.20 16.88 -18.04
N ALA A 275 2.86 15.64 -17.67
CA ALA A 275 2.43 14.61 -18.58
C ALA A 275 1.14 15.00 -19.30
N LEU A 276 0.19 15.61 -18.58
CA LEU A 276 -1.05 16.12 -19.16
C LEU A 276 -0.80 17.22 -20.18
N ARG A 277 -0.04 18.27 -19.82
CA ARG A 277 0.30 19.37 -20.74
C ARG A 277 1.00 18.87 -21.99
N PHE A 278 1.96 17.97 -21.82
CA PHE A 278 2.71 17.40 -22.93
C PHE A 278 1.80 16.61 -23.89
N MET A 279 0.99 15.69 -23.37
CA MET A 279 0.17 14.84 -24.23
C MET A 279 -1.03 15.57 -24.84
N VAL A 280 -1.67 16.49 -24.12
CA VAL A 280 -2.75 17.32 -24.66
C VAL A 280 -2.23 18.17 -25.83
N ALA A 281 -1.08 18.82 -25.67
CA ALA A 281 -0.45 19.57 -26.74
C ALA A 281 -0.03 18.67 -27.92
N ARG A 282 0.52 17.49 -27.64
CA ARG A 282 0.97 16.55 -28.68
C ARG A 282 -0.18 15.97 -29.50
N LEU A 283 -1.33 15.74 -28.87
CA LEU A 283 -2.51 15.16 -29.50
C LEU A 283 -3.46 16.22 -30.07
N GLY A 284 -3.19 17.51 -29.86
CA GLY A 284 -4.06 18.59 -30.33
C GLY A 284 -5.40 18.64 -29.60
N LEU A 285 -5.44 18.19 -28.35
CA LEU A 285 -6.64 18.16 -27.51
C LEU A 285 -6.82 19.50 -26.78
N THR A 286 -8.03 19.72 -26.27
CA THR A 286 -8.37 20.91 -25.47
C THR A 286 -8.83 20.50 -24.08
N TYR A 287 -8.50 21.31 -23.07
CA TYR A 287 -9.03 21.11 -21.74
C TYR A 287 -10.52 21.43 -21.70
N ARG A 288 -11.31 20.57 -21.07
CA ARG A 288 -12.71 20.85 -20.77
C ARG A 288 -12.80 21.90 -19.66
N LEU A 289 -13.88 22.69 -19.68
CA LEU A 289 -14.16 23.70 -18.65
C LEU A 289 -13.08 24.79 -18.49
N GLY A 290 -12.14 24.91 -19.44
CA GLY A 290 -11.04 25.87 -19.38
C GLY A 290 -10.06 25.67 -18.22
N ARG A 291 -10.06 24.48 -17.59
CA ARG A 291 -9.20 24.17 -16.44
C ARG A 291 -7.84 23.68 -16.93
N GLU A 292 -6.79 24.47 -16.69
CA GLU A 292 -5.43 23.99 -16.92
C GLU A 292 -4.93 23.12 -15.75
N PRO A 293 -4.08 22.12 -16.01
CA PRO A 293 -3.48 21.31 -14.97
C PRO A 293 -2.49 22.12 -14.13
N VAL A 294 -2.69 22.11 -12.82
CA VAL A 294 -1.83 22.79 -11.85
C VAL A 294 -1.28 21.79 -10.85
N PHE A 295 -0.15 22.14 -10.25
CA PHE A 295 0.41 21.38 -9.13
C PHE A 295 -0.50 21.51 -7.91
N ASP A 296 -0.93 20.38 -7.33
CA ASP A 296 -1.83 20.38 -6.19
C ASP A 296 -1.06 20.39 -4.88
N VAL A 297 -0.84 21.61 -4.38
CA VAL A 297 -0.10 21.81 -3.13
C VAL A 297 -0.80 21.17 -1.94
N THR A 298 -2.13 21.04 -1.97
CA THR A 298 -2.87 20.43 -0.86
C THR A 298 -2.52 18.95 -0.76
N ILE A 299 -2.64 18.21 -1.86
CA ILE A 299 -2.30 16.77 -1.91
C ILE A 299 -0.81 16.56 -1.61
N ALA A 300 0.06 17.36 -2.21
CA ALA A 300 1.52 17.27 -1.99
C ALA A 300 1.94 17.47 -0.52
N MET A 301 1.13 18.20 0.28
CA MET A 301 1.37 18.43 1.70
C MET A 301 0.63 17.45 2.61
N LEU A 302 -0.27 16.60 2.09
CA LEU A 302 -0.94 15.58 2.89
C LEU A 302 0.00 14.55 3.55
N PRO A 303 1.22 14.26 3.07
CA PRO A 303 2.18 13.47 3.84
C PRO A 303 2.46 14.01 5.26
N LEU A 304 2.20 15.30 5.54
CA LEU A 304 2.26 15.89 6.88
C LEU A 304 1.30 15.20 7.87
N LEU A 305 0.10 14.81 7.42
CA LEU A 305 -0.83 14.02 8.22
C LEU A 305 -0.16 12.74 8.73
N TYR A 306 0.42 12.00 7.78
CA TYR A 306 1.04 10.72 8.08
C TYR A 306 2.35 10.87 8.87
N LEU A 307 3.05 12.00 8.75
CA LEU A 307 4.16 12.34 9.64
C LEU A 307 3.71 12.43 11.10
N VAL A 308 2.59 13.13 11.37
CA VAL A 308 2.03 13.21 12.73
C VAL A 308 1.64 11.82 13.23
N CYS A 309 0.96 11.02 12.42
CA CYS A 309 0.60 9.64 12.80
C CYS A 309 1.84 8.76 13.03
N ALA A 310 2.87 8.84 12.20
CA ALA A 310 4.12 8.12 12.38
C ALA A 310 4.82 8.52 13.69
N LEU A 311 4.87 9.82 14.01
CA LEU A 311 5.40 10.30 15.29
C LEU A 311 4.62 9.76 16.49
N MET A 312 3.30 9.59 16.37
CA MET A 312 2.49 8.96 17.43
C MET A 312 2.88 7.50 17.63
N VAL A 313 3.11 6.73 16.55
CA VAL A 313 3.59 5.34 16.65
C VAL A 313 4.97 5.29 17.28
N GLU A 314 5.94 6.04 16.76
CA GLU A 314 7.31 6.05 17.29
C GLU A 314 7.35 6.53 18.75
N GLY A 315 6.54 7.52 19.10
CA GLY A 315 6.39 8.01 20.47
C GLY A 315 5.86 6.93 21.42
N ALA A 316 4.80 6.22 21.01
CA ALA A 316 4.25 5.10 21.79
C ALA A 316 5.26 3.96 21.94
N VAL A 317 5.96 3.60 20.87
CA VAL A 317 7.04 2.60 20.88
C VAL A 317 8.15 3.00 21.84
N SER A 318 8.64 4.24 21.74
CA SER A 318 9.71 4.75 22.60
C SER A 318 9.28 4.79 24.06
N TRP A 319 8.03 5.18 24.34
CA TRP A 319 7.49 5.20 25.69
C TRP A 319 7.42 3.80 26.28
N GLN A 320 6.78 2.84 25.60
CA GLN A 320 6.62 1.47 26.13
C GLN A 320 7.97 0.74 26.33
N ARG A 321 8.96 1.01 25.46
CA ARG A 321 10.33 0.49 25.62
C ARG A 321 11.02 1.06 26.87
N ARG A 322 10.82 2.35 27.17
CA ARG A 322 11.38 2.99 28.38
C ARG A 322 10.68 2.55 29.66
N SER A 323 9.37 2.34 29.60
CA SER A 323 8.55 1.90 30.75
C SER A 323 8.77 0.44 31.14
N GLY A 324 9.50 -0.34 30.32
CA GLY A 324 9.64 -1.79 30.51
C GLY A 324 8.35 -2.59 30.25
N GLU A 325 7.30 -1.93 29.76
CA GLU A 325 6.00 -2.54 29.47
C GLU A 325 6.00 -3.31 28.14
N ALA A 326 6.84 -2.89 27.19
CA ALA A 326 7.04 -3.62 25.95
C ALA A 326 7.98 -4.82 26.19
N ARG A 327 7.46 -6.03 26.01
CA ARG A 327 8.31 -7.12 25.49
C ARG A 327 8.79 -6.70 24.10
N ASN A 328 10.00 -7.08 23.70
CA ASN A 328 10.65 -6.64 22.44
C ASN A 328 9.80 -6.81 21.15
N ASP A 329 8.67 -7.52 21.24
CA ASP A 329 7.89 -8.03 20.13
C ASP A 329 6.45 -7.48 20.04
N GLU A 330 5.97 -6.69 21.01
CA GLU A 330 4.56 -6.25 21.08
C GLU A 330 4.43 -4.72 21.16
N LEU A 331 3.42 -4.17 20.47
CA LEU A 331 2.96 -2.79 20.63
C LEU A 331 1.58 -2.81 21.31
N ARG A 332 1.50 -2.34 22.55
CA ARG A 332 0.24 -2.34 23.32
C ARG A 332 -0.61 -1.13 22.98
N GLY A 333 -1.94 -1.27 23.10
CA GLY A 333 -2.87 -0.15 22.92
C GLY A 333 -2.96 0.38 21.49
N THR A 334 -2.70 -0.47 20.49
CA THR A 334 -2.77 -0.09 19.07
C THR A 334 -4.14 0.45 18.67
N TRP A 335 -5.23 -0.14 19.16
CA TRP A 335 -6.59 0.39 18.95
C TRP A 335 -6.73 1.85 19.42
N LEU A 336 -6.13 2.22 20.56
CA LEU A 336 -6.17 3.59 21.08
C LEU A 336 -5.33 4.52 20.22
N LEU A 337 -4.17 4.06 19.73
CA LEU A 337 -3.39 4.82 18.74
C LEU A 337 -4.20 5.11 17.49
N GLY A 338 -4.93 4.10 16.97
CA GLY A 338 -5.84 4.28 15.84
C GLY A 338 -6.96 5.31 16.11
N VAL A 339 -7.59 5.27 17.29
CA VAL A 339 -8.56 6.30 17.71
C VAL A 339 -7.93 7.69 17.70
N LEU A 340 -6.73 7.85 18.25
CA LEU A 340 -6.05 9.13 18.30
C LEU A 340 -5.64 9.63 16.90
N MET A 341 -5.27 8.73 15.99
CA MET A 341 -4.91 9.06 14.60
C MET A 341 -6.09 9.55 13.75
N ALA A 342 -7.33 9.31 14.18
CA ALA A 342 -8.50 9.89 13.52
C ALA A 342 -8.53 11.42 13.61
N VAL A 343 -8.03 11.99 14.71
CA VAL A 343 -8.00 13.45 14.91
C VAL A 343 -7.19 14.17 13.84
N PRO A 344 -5.90 13.84 13.60
CA PRO A 344 -5.14 14.49 12.54
C PRO A 344 -5.75 14.21 11.16
N ALA A 345 -6.33 13.04 10.90
CA ALA A 345 -6.96 12.73 9.61
C ALA A 345 -8.18 13.63 9.29
N VAL A 346 -8.90 14.08 10.31
CA VAL A 346 -10.04 15.01 10.17
C VAL A 346 -9.57 16.48 10.12
N VAL A 347 -8.52 16.84 10.88
CA VAL A 347 -8.16 18.25 11.11
C VAL A 347 -7.06 18.75 10.17
N ILE A 348 -6.08 17.93 9.81
CA ILE A 348 -4.91 18.37 9.05
C ILE A 348 -5.27 18.75 7.61
N PRO A 349 -6.05 17.96 6.83
CA PRO A 349 -6.41 18.35 5.47
C PRO A 349 -7.10 19.73 5.37
N PRO A 350 -8.15 20.05 6.15
CA PRO A 350 -8.73 21.39 6.14
C PRO A 350 -7.80 22.45 6.71
N GLY A 351 -6.96 22.11 7.68
CA GLY A 351 -5.93 23.01 8.22
C GLY A 351 -4.91 23.43 7.15
N ILE A 352 -4.45 22.49 6.32
CA ILE A 352 -3.57 22.76 5.18
C ILE A 352 -4.28 23.69 4.18
N ALA A 353 -5.49 23.33 3.75
CA ALA A 353 -6.25 24.15 2.79
C ALA A 353 -6.46 25.57 3.31
N HIS A 354 -6.86 25.71 4.57
CA HIS A 354 -7.05 27.02 5.20
C HIS A 354 -5.74 27.82 5.30
N ALA A 355 -4.64 27.20 5.71
CA ALA A 355 -3.34 27.85 5.75
C ALA A 355 -2.91 28.38 4.37
N PHE A 356 -3.07 27.59 3.31
CA PHE A 356 -2.76 28.06 1.95
C PHE A 356 -3.63 29.24 1.53
N SER A 357 -4.94 29.21 1.86
CA SER A 357 -5.84 30.33 1.55
C SER A 357 -5.45 31.65 2.20
N LEU A 358 -4.78 31.61 3.37
CA LEU A 358 -4.33 32.79 4.11
C LEU A 358 -2.93 33.25 3.70
N TRP A 359 -1.99 32.32 3.61
CA TRP A 359 -0.55 32.62 3.53
C TRP A 359 0.01 32.61 2.11
N ALA A 360 -0.69 31.99 1.17
CA ALA A 360 -0.31 31.95 -0.24
C ALA A 360 -1.54 32.11 -1.15
N PRO A 361 -2.31 33.21 -1.04
CA PRO A 361 -3.54 33.42 -1.82
C PRO A 361 -3.30 33.47 -3.33
N ALA A 362 -2.05 33.68 -3.76
CA ALA A 362 -1.64 33.60 -5.16
C ALA A 362 -1.60 32.16 -5.71
N ILE A 363 -1.65 31.14 -4.83
CA ILE A 363 -1.77 29.73 -5.20
C ILE A 363 -3.23 29.33 -4.98
N PRO A 364 -4.05 29.27 -6.04
CA PRO A 364 -5.46 28.90 -5.89
C PRO A 364 -5.57 27.45 -5.42
N LEU A 365 -6.46 27.22 -4.45
CA LEU A 365 -6.83 25.86 -4.07
C LEU A 365 -7.57 25.19 -5.23
N PRO A 366 -7.37 23.88 -5.46
CA PRO A 366 -8.18 23.14 -6.41
C PRO A 366 -9.67 23.28 -6.04
N PRO A 367 -10.57 23.54 -7.01
CA PRO A 367 -12.01 23.66 -6.73
C PRO A 367 -12.58 22.46 -5.99
N ASP A 368 -12.09 21.26 -6.29
CA ASP A 368 -12.58 20.02 -5.68
C ASP A 368 -12.21 19.94 -4.19
N VAL A 369 -11.04 20.46 -3.80
CA VAL A 369 -10.64 20.59 -2.40
C VAL A 369 -11.57 21.57 -1.68
N VAL A 370 -11.90 22.70 -2.31
CA VAL A 370 -12.82 23.68 -1.73
C VAL A 370 -14.19 23.03 -1.51
N HIS A 371 -14.75 22.39 -2.53
CA HIS A 371 -16.07 21.74 -2.48
C HIS A 371 -16.15 20.63 -1.42
N VAL A 372 -15.12 19.81 -1.27
CA VAL A 372 -15.12 18.74 -0.24
C VAL A 372 -15.07 19.32 1.18
N LEU A 373 -14.48 20.50 1.36
CA LEU A 373 -14.33 21.16 2.65
C LEU A 373 -15.47 22.16 2.96
N GLU A 374 -16.32 22.49 1.99
CA GLU A 374 -17.53 23.33 2.17
C GLU A 374 -18.44 22.89 3.34
N PRO A 375 -18.64 21.59 3.64
CA PRO A 375 -19.52 21.15 4.73
C PRO A 375 -19.10 21.64 6.14
N GLY A 376 -17.95 22.32 6.26
CA GLY A 376 -17.56 23.06 7.46
C GLY A 376 -17.24 22.19 8.67
N TRP A 377 -16.85 22.85 9.77
CA TRP A 377 -16.34 22.16 10.96
C TRP A 377 -17.36 21.24 11.66
N LEU A 378 -18.65 21.54 11.56
CA LEU A 378 -19.68 20.71 12.18
C LEU A 378 -19.75 19.31 11.53
N ALA A 379 -19.71 19.24 10.20
CA ALA A 379 -19.70 17.96 9.48
C ALA A 379 -18.44 17.14 9.78
N MET A 380 -17.30 17.81 9.98
CA MET A 380 -16.05 17.17 10.42
C MET A 380 -16.18 16.55 11.81
N LEU A 381 -16.75 17.29 12.77
CA LEU A 381 -16.99 16.78 14.13
C LEU A 381 -17.96 15.59 14.16
N LEU A 382 -18.98 15.59 13.29
CA LEU A 382 -19.92 14.47 13.16
C LEU A 382 -19.28 13.22 12.53
N THR A 383 -18.26 13.40 11.70
CA THR A 383 -17.50 12.31 11.08
C THR A 383 -16.50 11.69 12.07
N LEU A 384 -15.97 12.47 13.01
CA LEU A 384 -14.90 12.05 13.91
C LEU A 384 -15.17 10.75 14.68
N PRO A 385 -16.36 10.49 15.27
CA PRO A 385 -16.63 9.21 15.95
C PRO A 385 -16.51 8.00 15.02
N ILE A 386 -16.94 8.14 13.76
CA ILE A 386 -16.83 7.08 12.75
C ILE A 386 -15.38 6.90 12.36
N ALA A 387 -14.64 7.99 12.14
CA ALA A 387 -13.20 7.95 11.85
C ALA A 387 -12.41 7.30 12.99
N MET A 388 -12.76 7.57 14.26
CA MET A 388 -12.16 6.93 15.43
C MET A 388 -12.42 5.42 15.46
N LEU A 389 -13.65 4.99 15.14
CA LEU A 389 -13.98 3.57 15.03
C LEU A 389 -13.18 2.89 13.91
N VAL A 390 -13.11 3.51 12.74
CA VAL A 390 -12.30 3.00 11.61
C VAL A 390 -10.83 2.92 12.01
N GLY A 391 -10.27 3.97 12.62
CA GLY A 391 -8.90 3.99 13.11
C GLY A 391 -8.61 2.84 14.09
N ALA A 392 -9.50 2.60 15.06
CA ALA A 392 -9.37 1.51 16.02
C ALA A 392 -9.34 0.13 15.35
N ILE A 393 -10.26 -0.11 14.41
CA ILE A 393 -10.33 -1.38 13.66
C ILE A 393 -9.07 -1.56 12.81
N MET A 394 -8.65 -0.52 12.09
CA MET A 394 -7.53 -0.58 11.16
C MET A 394 -6.19 -0.71 11.87
N ALA A 395 -6.03 -0.09 13.03
CA ALA A 395 -4.86 -0.30 13.89
C ALA A 395 -4.78 -1.74 14.43
N SER A 396 -5.94 -2.32 14.76
CA SER A 396 -6.02 -3.72 15.21
C SER A 396 -5.66 -4.68 14.08
N LEU A 397 -6.19 -4.45 12.87
CA LEU A 397 -5.81 -5.19 11.68
C LEU A 397 -4.32 -5.03 11.36
N GLY A 398 -3.77 -3.82 11.53
CA GLY A 398 -2.34 -3.60 11.32
C GLY A 398 -1.45 -4.37 12.27
N THR A 399 -1.94 -4.62 13.49
CA THR A 399 -1.25 -5.50 14.43
C THR A 399 -1.20 -6.94 13.91
N VAL A 400 -2.35 -7.44 13.44
CA VAL A 400 -2.46 -8.79 12.87
C VAL A 400 -1.58 -8.95 11.63
N PHE A 401 -1.66 -8.03 10.68
CA PHE A 401 -0.84 -8.08 9.46
C PHE A 401 0.65 -7.97 9.75
N GLY A 402 1.05 -7.03 10.61
CA GLY A 402 2.45 -6.85 10.98
C GLY A 402 3.07 -8.11 11.59
N ASP A 403 2.33 -8.79 12.48
CA ASP A 403 2.80 -10.04 13.07
C ASP A 403 2.84 -11.19 12.06
N ILE A 404 1.80 -11.34 11.22
CA ILE A 404 1.79 -12.33 10.14
C ILE A 404 3.01 -12.14 9.22
N TRP A 405 3.30 -10.91 8.82
CA TRP A 405 4.43 -10.60 7.94
C TRP A 405 5.78 -10.75 8.63
N HIS A 406 5.88 -10.46 9.94
CA HIS A 406 7.13 -10.66 10.69
C HIS A 406 7.55 -12.13 10.73
N TRP A 407 6.58 -13.01 11.00
CA TRP A 407 6.78 -14.44 11.20
C TRP A 407 6.60 -15.27 9.92
N ASN A 408 6.35 -14.61 8.79
CA ASN A 408 6.04 -15.29 7.54
C ASN A 408 7.16 -16.25 7.11
N ARG A 409 6.87 -17.52 6.84
CA ARG A 409 7.88 -18.51 6.42
C ARG A 409 7.56 -19.21 5.10
N GLN A 410 6.47 -18.86 4.42
CA GLN A 410 6.01 -19.58 3.23
C GLN A 410 6.58 -19.00 1.95
#